data_AF-A0A5C1ALX6-F1
#
_entry.id   AF-A0A5C1ALX6-F1
#
_cell.length_a   1.000
_cell.length_b   1.000
_cell.length_c   1.000
_cell.angle_alpha   90.00
_cell.angle_beta   90.00
_cell.angle_gamma   90.00
#
_symmetry.space_group_name_H-M   'P 1'
#
loop_
_entity.id
_entity.type
_entity.pdbx_description
1 polymer ?
#
loop_
_entity_poly.entity_id
_entity_poly.type
_entity_poly.pdbx_seq_one_letter_code
_entity_poly.pdbx_strand_id
1 'polypeptide(L)' 'MGGVKLPLALAELGLIDEYEFVVHPRIAGHGPTLLSGLSKYVDLKLVSRVEFRSGMVAMRYVPKG' A
#
# COMPACT_ATOMS: atom_id res chain seq x y z
N MET A 1 14.96 2.44 -2.27
CA MET A 1 15.81 1.24 -2.14
C MET A 1 14.96 0.15 -1.53
N GLY A 2 14.86 -1.01 -2.16
CA GLY A 2 14.01 -2.12 -1.71
C GLY A 2 13.14 -2.64 -2.86
N GLY A 3 13.55 -3.75 -3.46
CA GLY A 3 12.68 -4.48 -4.38
C GLY A 3 11.44 -5.01 -3.65
N VAL A 4 10.44 -5.46 -4.41
CA VAL A 4 9.13 -5.93 -3.92
C VAL A 4 9.18 -7.00 -2.81
N LYS A 5 10.32 -7.66 -2.62
CA LYS A 5 10.50 -8.77 -1.66
C LYS A 5 10.51 -8.34 -0.20
N LEU A 6 11.19 -7.24 0.15
CA LEU A 6 11.31 -6.82 1.55
C LEU A 6 9.98 -6.29 2.12
N PRO A 7 9.26 -5.37 1.43
CA PRO A 7 7.94 -4.93 1.90
C PRO A 7 6.94 -6.08 2.01
N LEU A 8 6.99 -7.05 1.08
CA LEU A 8 6.14 -8.23 1.13
C LEU A 8 6.44 -9.08 2.38
N ALA A 9 7.71 -9.37 2.67
CA ALA A 9 8.08 -10.16 3.85
C ALA A 9 7.67 -9.48 5.17
N LEU A 10 7.82 -8.15 5.26
CA LEU A 10 7.38 -7.40 6.45
C LEU A 10 5.86 -7.41 6.60
N ALA A 11 5.12 -7.24 5.51
CA ALA A 11 3.66 -7.32 5.51
C ALA A 11 3.19 -8.73 5.92
N GLU A 12 3.83 -9.78 5.41
CA GLU A 12 3.54 -11.18 5.74
C GLU A 12 3.79 -11.49 7.22
N LEU A 13 4.82 -10.88 7.81
CA LEU A 13 5.13 -11.00 9.24
C LEU A 13 4.31 -10.05 10.13
N GLY A 14 3.45 -9.20 9.55
CA GLY A 14 2.66 -8.21 10.30
C GLY A 14 3.50 -7.11 10.96
N LEU A 15 4.68 -6.81 10.40
CA LEU A 15 5.65 -5.86 10.95
C LEU A 15 5.58 -4.46 10.34
N ILE A 16 4.51 -4.16 9.61
CA ILE A 16 4.27 -2.83 9.03
C ILE A 16 3.19 -2.12 9.85
N ASP A 17 3.58 -1.04 10.54
CA ASP A 17 2.65 -0.25 11.34
C ASP A 17 1.80 0.71 10.48
N GLU A 18 2.35 1.19 9.36
CA GLU A 18 1.70 2.18 8.50
C GLU A 18 1.91 1.85 7.01
N TYR A 19 0.84 2.01 6.22
CA TYR A 19 0.85 1.91 4.77
C TYR A 19 0.47 3.26 4.16
N GLU A 20 1.35 3.84 3.35
CA GLU A 20 1.04 5.01 2.54
C GLU A 20 0.91 4.60 1.06
N PHE A 21 -0.31 4.72 0.52
CA PHE A 21 -0.60 4.44 -0.88
C PHE A 21 -0.84 5.74 -1.64
N VAL A 22 -0.08 5.94 -2.71
CA VAL A 22 -0.25 7.06 -3.63
C VAL A 22 -0.92 6.57 -4.90
N VAL A 23 -2.18 6.96 -5.10
CA VAL A 23 -2.96 6.62 -6.29
C VAL A 23 -2.73 7.67 -7.36
N HIS A 24 -2.26 7.23 -8.52
CA HIS A 24 -2.12 8.06 -9.70
C HIS A 24 -3.40 8.04 -10.54
N PRO A 25 -3.79 9.15 -11.20
CA PRO A 25 -4.94 9.19 -12.09
C PRO A 25 -4.62 8.54 -13.45
N ARG A 26 -4.20 7.27 -13.43
CA ARG A 26 -3.84 6.47 -14.60
C ARG A 26 -4.06 4.99 -14.33
N ILE A 27 -4.46 4.26 -15.37
CA ILE A 27 -4.56 2.80 -15.35
C ILE A 27 -3.29 2.24 -16.01
N ALA A 28 -2.54 1.41 -15.29
CA ALA A 28 -1.29 0.83 -15.79
C ALA A 28 -1.53 -0.32 -16.79
N GLY A 29 -2.62 -1.08 -16.64
CA GLY A 29 -2.98 -2.21 -17.52
C GLY A 29 -2.12 -3.47 -17.37
N HIS A 30 -0.91 -3.36 -16.82
CA HIS A 30 0.00 -4.48 -16.58
C HIS A 30 1.02 -4.13 -15.48
N GLY A 31 1.79 -5.13 -15.03
CA GLY A 31 2.87 -4.99 -14.06
C GLY A 31 2.64 -5.79 -12.79
N PRO A 32 3.60 -5.77 -11.84
CA PRO A 32 3.45 -6.45 -10.57
C PRO A 32 2.33 -5.80 -9.76
N THR A 33 1.42 -6.61 -9.23
CA THR A 33 0.41 -6.15 -8.27
C THR A 33 1.10 -5.84 -6.93
N LEU A 34 0.72 -4.72 -6.32
CA LEU A 34 1.25 -4.31 -5.03
C LEU A 34 1.07 -5.42 -3.99
N LEU A 35 2.17 -5.81 -3.33
CA LEU A 35 2.22 -6.87 -2.31
C LEU A 35 1.62 -8.22 -2.79
N SER A 36 1.75 -8.53 -4.09
CA SER A 36 1.38 -9.85 -4.61
C SER A 36 2.17 -10.95 -3.89
N GLY A 37 1.47 -11.87 -3.23
CA GLY A 37 2.07 -13.00 -2.51
C GLY A 37 1.76 -13.06 -1.02
N LEU A 38 1.01 -12.10 -0.47
CA LEU A 38 0.50 -12.21 0.90
C LEU A 38 -0.37 -13.46 1.07
N SER A 39 -0.15 -14.22 2.15
CA SER A 39 -0.93 -15.43 2.42
C SER A 39 -2.32 -15.15 3.02
N LYS A 40 -2.50 -13.95 3.58
CA LYS A 40 -3.74 -13.50 4.23
C LYS A 40 -4.05 -12.06 3.85
N TYR A 41 -5.33 -11.69 3.98
CA TYR A 41 -5.70 -10.29 3.92
C TYR A 41 -5.15 -9.53 5.12
N VAL A 42 -4.69 -8.31 4.87
CA VAL A 42 -4.39 -7.33 5.90
C VAL A 42 -5.51 -6.32 5.87
N ASP A 43 -6.38 -6.36 6.88
CA ASP A 43 -7.44 -5.39 7.02
C ASP A 43 -6.87 -4.03 7.45
N LEU A 44 -7.25 -2.97 6.75
CA LEU A 44 -6.68 -1.63 6.94
C LEU A 44 -7.72 -0.62 7.39
N LYS A 45 -7.32 0.31 8.25
CA LYS A 45 -8.10 1.49 8.67
C LYS A 45 -7.47 2.75 8.08
N LEU A 46 -8.25 3.53 7.33
CA LEU A 46 -7.83 4.82 6.81
C LEU A 46 -7.64 5.81 7.98
N VAL A 47 -6.48 6.46 8.03
CA VAL A 47 -6.16 7.45 9.07
C VAL A 47 -5.85 8.83 8.50
N SER A 48 -5.47 8.94 7.23
CA SER A 48 -5.27 10.24 6.56
C SER A 48 -5.48 10.12 5.05
N ARG A 49 -5.92 11.23 4.43
CA ARG A 49 -6.06 11.39 2.98
C ARG A 49 -5.64 12.79 2.57
N VAL A 50 -4.79 12.90 1.57
CA VAL A 50 -4.35 14.16 0.98
C VAL A 50 -4.59 14.11 -0.54
N GLU A 51 -5.29 15.12 -1.05
CA GLU A 51 -5.53 15.28 -2.48
C GLU A 51 -4.59 16.36 -3.04
N PHE A 52 -3.88 16.01 -4.10
CA PHE A 52 -2.96 16.93 -4.76
C PHE A 52 -3.63 17.60 -5.96
N ARG A 53 -3.19 18.81 -6.30
CA ARG A 53 -3.65 19.52 -7.52
C ARG A 53 -3.42 18.74 -8.82
N SER A 54 -2.50 17.78 -8.82
CA SER A 54 -2.22 16.87 -9.94
C SER A 54 -3.30 15.79 -10.14
N GLY A 55 -4.27 15.68 -9.24
CA GLY A 55 -5.26 14.60 -9.22
C GLY A 55 -4.76 13.30 -8.57
N MET A 56 -3.53 13.30 -8.03
CA MET A 56 -3.05 12.21 -7.19
C MET A 56 -3.71 12.25 -5.82
N VAL A 57 -3.87 11.08 -5.20
CA VAL A 57 -4.39 10.96 -3.83
C VAL A 57 -3.42 10.11 -3.02
N ALA A 58 -2.86 10.68 -1.95
CA ALA A 58 -2.13 9.92 -0.94
C ALA A 58 -3.08 9.51 0.17
N MET A 59 -3.10 8.23 0.50
CA MET A 59 -3.91 7.67 1.58
C MET A 59 -3.01 6.92 2.54
N ARG A 60 -3.20 7.17 3.82
CA ARG A 60 -2.46 6.55 4.91
C ARG A 60 -3.36 5.61 5.68
N TYR A 61 -2.86 4.42 5.93
CA TYR A 61 -3.58 3.37 6.64
C TYR A 61 -2.72 2.77 7.74
N VAL A 62 -3.39 2.24 8.75
CA VAL A 62 -2.80 1.36 9.76
C VAL A 62 -3.51 0.00 9.71
N PRO A 63 -2.84 -1.11 10.06
CA PRO A 63 -3.51 -2.39 10.27
C PRO A 63 -4.66 -2.27 11.27
N LYS A 64 -5.76 -2.98 11.00
CA LYS A 64 -6.75 -3.29 12.02
C LYS A 64 -6.21 -4.45 12.86
N GLY A 65 -6.14 -4.25 14.17
CA GLY A 65 -5.89 -5.34 15.13
C GLY A 65 -7.10 -6.26 15.27
#